data_AF-A0A3M7APA0-F1
#
_entry.id   AF-A0A3M7APA0-F1
#
_cell.length_a   1.000
_cell.length_b   1.000
_cell.length_c   1.000
_cell.angle_alpha   90.00
_cell.angle_beta   90.00
_cell.angle_gamma   90.00
#
_symmetry.space_group_name_H-M   'P 1'
#
loop_
_entity.id
_entity.type
_entity.pdbx_description
1 polymer ?
#
loop_
_entity_poly.entity_id
_entity_poly.type
_entity_poly.pdbx_seq_one_letter_code
_entity_poly.pdbx_strand_id
1 'polypeptide(L)'
;MHPFAVLFALAATSSAMPTFSSLSRRDTSYTTSAAAQNLCGTPDDSVILDGTPWIVYNMMYNYQQTEGSVCTGFKQLVTGDYDGETKCAWNSTWDITEVDSTSNVPKGYSFVGLTQNLETKISAIDSIPATYHWVRTNQTAYKGNVCFDFMTSDTKGDSTSSSAQELMLWLRYEGGQLPIGYADGVKATIQLYGKSWDMYQGVNEDTGITVTSLVVDEDDQYRGWFAGDIKDWLLALVDQGLFSSNTYVNVGNAGMEPFYGTVDFQNKLGLQINLA
;
A
#
# COMPACT_ATOMS: atom_id res chain seq x y z
N MET A 1 75.73 14.35 19.84
CA MET A 1 74.51 13.52 19.91
C MET A 1 73.32 14.45 20.12
N HIS A 2 72.64 14.86 19.05
CA HIS A 2 71.35 15.57 19.05
C HIS A 2 70.58 15.05 17.82
N PRO A 3 69.29 14.68 17.94
CA PRO A 3 68.59 13.93 16.90
C PRO A 3 68.01 14.84 15.81
N PHE A 4 68.04 14.33 14.58
CA PHE A 4 67.30 14.87 13.44
C PHE A 4 65.80 14.58 13.61
N ALA A 5 64.96 15.60 13.47
CA ALA A 5 63.51 15.45 13.36
C ALA A 5 63.12 15.29 11.89
N VAL A 6 62.51 14.16 11.54
CA VAL A 6 61.92 13.88 10.22
C VAL A 6 60.44 14.24 10.29
N LEU A 7 60.01 15.20 9.46
CA LEU A 7 58.60 15.52 9.26
C LEU A 7 57.98 14.49 8.30
N PHE A 8 56.99 13.72 8.76
CA PHE A 8 56.12 12.93 7.90
C PHE A 8 54.90 13.78 7.51
N ALA A 9 54.72 14.04 6.22
CA ALA A 9 53.49 14.61 5.67
C ALA A 9 52.46 13.49 5.47
N LEU A 10 51.32 13.56 6.16
CA LEU A 10 50.16 12.71 5.85
C LEU A 10 49.44 13.26 4.62
N ALA A 11 49.40 12.45 3.55
CA ALA A 11 48.52 12.69 2.42
C ALA A 11 47.08 12.28 2.79
N ALA A 12 46.16 13.26 2.79
CA ALA A 12 44.74 13.00 2.92
C ALA A 12 44.17 12.56 1.57
N THR A 13 43.79 11.29 1.44
CA THR A 13 43.01 10.80 0.30
C THR A 13 41.56 11.26 0.46
N SER A 14 41.14 12.21 -0.36
CA SER A 14 39.73 12.62 -0.47
C SER A 14 38.93 11.54 -1.20
N SER A 15 38.17 10.75 -0.47
CA SER A 15 37.16 9.84 -1.04
C SER A 15 36.03 10.69 -1.61
N ALA A 16 35.95 10.81 -2.93
CA ALA A 16 34.80 11.42 -3.59
C ALA A 16 33.57 10.54 -3.35
N MET A 17 32.57 11.07 -2.65
CA MET A 17 31.27 10.41 -2.50
C MET A 17 30.58 10.36 -3.86
N PRO A 18 29.84 9.27 -4.18
CA PRO A 18 29.05 9.22 -5.40
C PRO A 18 27.99 10.32 -5.33
N THR A 19 28.05 11.25 -6.29
CA THR A 19 26.97 12.20 -6.52
C THR A 19 25.74 11.42 -6.96
N PHE A 20 24.70 11.45 -6.13
CA PHE A 20 23.36 11.02 -6.50
C PHE A 20 23.00 11.72 -7.82
N SER A 21 22.97 10.94 -8.90
CA SER A 21 22.44 11.37 -10.18
C SER A 21 21.02 11.84 -9.96
N SER A 22 20.78 13.10 -10.32
CA SER A 22 19.46 13.72 -10.32
C SER A 22 18.48 12.85 -11.12
N LEU A 23 17.62 12.13 -10.41
CA LEU A 23 16.35 11.66 -10.97
C LEU A 23 15.66 12.92 -11.52
N SER A 24 15.49 12.96 -12.85
CA SER A 24 14.68 13.99 -13.49
C SER A 24 13.27 13.84 -12.92
N ARG A 25 12.91 14.69 -11.95
CA ARG A 25 11.54 14.80 -11.44
C ARG A 25 10.67 15.18 -12.62
N ARG A 26 9.89 14.24 -13.15
CA ARG A 26 8.70 14.60 -13.90
C ARG A 26 7.74 15.20 -12.89
N ASP A 27 7.74 16.53 -12.78
CA ASP A 27 6.68 17.27 -12.08
C ASP A 27 5.39 17.12 -12.88
N THR A 28 4.74 15.96 -12.77
CA THR A 28 3.36 15.82 -13.22
C THR A 28 2.49 16.58 -12.20
N SER A 29 2.21 17.84 -12.49
CA SER A 29 1.27 18.63 -11.70
C SER A 29 -0.14 18.15 -11.99
N TYR A 30 -0.68 17.26 -11.16
CA TYR A 30 -2.06 16.82 -11.27
C TYR A 30 -3.02 17.91 -10.77
N THR A 31 -4.18 17.99 -11.42
CA THR A 31 -5.29 18.83 -11.00
C THR A 31 -6.58 18.04 -11.12
N THR A 32 -7.53 18.25 -10.20
CA THR A 32 -8.86 17.63 -10.20
C THR A 32 -9.94 18.68 -9.95
N SER A 33 -11.11 18.50 -10.55
CA SER A 33 -12.32 19.26 -10.27
C SER A 33 -13.13 18.71 -9.10
N ALA A 34 -12.78 17.52 -8.57
CA ALA A 34 -13.41 16.93 -7.41
C ALA A 34 -13.26 17.83 -6.17
N ALA A 35 -14.36 18.03 -5.45
CA ALA A 35 -14.36 18.75 -4.18
C ALA A 35 -14.06 17.81 -3.02
N ALA A 36 -13.54 18.38 -1.92
CA ALA A 36 -13.38 17.66 -0.66
C ALA A 36 -14.74 17.10 -0.20
N GLN A 37 -14.78 15.81 0.13
CA GLN A 37 -16.00 15.16 0.60
C GLN A 37 -15.68 13.89 1.40
N ASN A 38 -16.54 13.58 2.36
CA ASN A 38 -16.53 12.30 3.06
C ASN A 38 -17.57 11.38 2.43
N LEU A 39 -17.11 10.21 2.01
CA LEU A 39 -17.91 9.13 1.45
C LEU A 39 -18.29 8.21 2.62
N CYS A 40 -19.55 8.31 3.04
CA CYS A 40 -20.10 7.53 4.16
C CYS A 40 -21.21 6.58 3.69
N GLY A 41 -21.48 6.52 2.39
CA GLY A 41 -22.43 5.57 1.83
C GLY A 41 -21.94 4.13 2.01
N THR A 42 -22.88 3.22 2.31
CA THR A 42 -22.63 1.78 2.44
C THR A 42 -23.55 1.01 1.48
N PRO A 43 -23.06 -0.03 0.77
CA PRO A 43 -21.71 -0.57 0.85
C PRO A 43 -20.67 0.27 0.11
N ASP A 44 -21.08 0.97 -0.95
CA ASP A 44 -20.16 1.57 -1.91
C ASP A 44 -20.45 3.05 -2.12
N ASP A 45 -19.43 3.88 -1.90
CA ASP A 45 -19.44 5.30 -2.20
C ASP A 45 -18.04 5.73 -2.64
N SER A 46 -17.93 6.52 -3.71
CA SER A 46 -16.64 6.80 -4.34
C SER A 46 -16.57 8.12 -5.09
N VAL A 47 -15.35 8.63 -5.25
CA VAL A 47 -15.07 9.79 -6.10
C VAL A 47 -13.84 9.54 -6.95
N ILE A 48 -14.01 9.62 -8.27
CA ILE A 48 -12.90 9.66 -9.21
C ILE A 48 -12.29 11.06 -9.18
N LEU A 49 -10.97 11.12 -9.00
CA LEU A 49 -10.22 12.37 -9.06
C LEU A 49 -9.75 12.59 -10.49
N ASP A 50 -10.61 13.21 -11.30
CA ASP A 50 -10.34 13.55 -12.69
C ASP A 50 -8.99 14.25 -12.87
N GLY A 51 -8.30 13.98 -13.97
CA GLY A 51 -6.96 14.53 -14.23
C GLY A 51 -5.85 13.92 -13.37
N THR A 52 -6.15 12.92 -12.53
CA THR A 52 -5.19 12.16 -11.71
C THR A 52 -5.34 10.65 -11.98
N PRO A 53 -4.39 9.80 -11.54
CA PRO A 53 -4.55 8.36 -11.65
C PRO A 53 -5.41 7.76 -10.51
N TRP A 54 -6.17 8.57 -9.75
CA TRP A 54 -6.77 8.13 -8.49
C TRP A 54 -8.29 8.11 -8.45
N ILE A 55 -8.82 7.16 -7.68
CA ILE A 55 -10.18 7.13 -7.14
C ILE A 55 -10.08 7.01 -5.61
N VAL A 56 -10.94 7.70 -4.86
CA VAL A 56 -11.11 7.48 -3.42
C VAL A 56 -12.40 6.69 -3.21
N TYR A 57 -12.35 5.59 -2.46
CA TYR A 57 -13.45 4.63 -2.38
C TYR A 57 -13.69 4.17 -0.94
N ASN A 58 -14.95 4.22 -0.52
CA ASN A 58 -15.45 3.64 0.72
C ASN A 58 -16.13 2.30 0.41
N MET A 59 -15.37 1.20 0.35
CA MET A 59 -15.89 -0.13 -0.03
C MET A 59 -16.17 -0.95 1.22
N MET A 60 -17.33 -0.74 1.84
CA MET A 60 -17.73 -1.41 3.08
C MET A 60 -18.52 -2.69 2.78
N TYR A 61 -17.84 -3.67 2.17
CA TYR A 61 -18.46 -4.92 1.70
C TYR A 61 -19.14 -5.74 2.82
N ASN A 62 -18.73 -5.57 4.08
CA ASN A 62 -19.32 -6.19 5.26
C ASN A 62 -20.06 -5.18 6.17
N TYR A 63 -20.58 -4.08 5.59
CA TYR A 63 -21.28 -3.04 6.35
C TYR A 63 -22.45 -3.56 7.20
N GLN A 64 -23.14 -4.62 6.78
CA GLN A 64 -24.23 -5.23 7.54
C GLN A 64 -23.78 -5.83 8.89
N GLN A 65 -22.49 -6.14 9.01
CA GLN A 65 -21.85 -6.64 10.23
C GLN A 65 -21.17 -5.51 11.03
N THR A 66 -21.38 -4.25 10.62
CA THR A 66 -20.78 -3.06 11.26
C THR A 66 -21.78 -2.44 12.23
N GLU A 67 -21.49 -2.54 13.53
CA GLU A 67 -22.17 -1.75 14.55
C GLU A 67 -21.47 -0.40 14.72
N GLY A 68 -21.84 0.56 13.86
CA GLY A 68 -21.20 1.86 13.83
C GLY A 68 -21.10 2.47 12.43
N SER A 69 -20.02 3.19 12.17
CA SER A 69 -19.80 3.87 10.89
C SER A 69 -18.35 3.80 10.42
N VAL A 70 -18.19 3.84 9.09
CA VAL A 70 -16.91 4.01 8.40
C VAL A 70 -17.12 5.00 7.28
N CYS A 71 -16.30 6.05 7.25
CA CYS A 71 -16.28 7.01 6.16
C CYS A 71 -14.86 7.13 5.58
N THR A 72 -14.77 7.26 4.26
CA THR A 72 -13.53 7.50 3.53
C THR A 72 -13.63 8.84 2.82
N GLY A 73 -12.68 9.75 3.02
CA GLY A 73 -12.82 11.13 2.53
C GLY A 73 -11.68 11.60 1.65
N PHE A 74 -12.00 12.12 0.47
CA PHE A 74 -11.06 12.93 -0.29
C PHE A 74 -10.97 14.32 0.35
N LYS A 75 -9.75 14.82 0.59
CA LYS A 75 -9.53 16.16 1.15
C LYS A 75 -9.07 17.15 0.10
N GLN A 76 -7.95 16.86 -0.56
CA GLN A 76 -7.34 17.71 -1.59
C GLN A 76 -6.15 16.99 -2.22
N LEU A 77 -5.66 17.51 -3.34
CA LEU A 77 -4.33 17.19 -3.82
C LEU A 77 -3.31 18.02 -3.03
N VAL A 78 -2.19 17.41 -2.66
CA VAL A 78 -1.06 18.09 -1.99
C VAL A 78 0.22 17.75 -2.72
N THR A 79 1.14 18.71 -2.82
CA THR A 79 2.49 18.45 -3.32
C THR A 79 3.40 18.18 -2.13
N GLY A 80 4.21 17.11 -2.20
CA GLY A 80 5.18 16.83 -1.15
C GLY A 80 6.28 17.88 -1.12
N ASP A 81 6.50 18.50 0.04
CA ASP A 81 7.49 19.58 0.21
C ASP A 81 8.92 19.13 -0.15
N TYR A 82 9.22 17.84 0.01
CA TYR A 82 10.55 17.28 -0.16
C TYR A 82 10.76 16.59 -1.51
N ASP A 83 9.74 15.90 -2.04
CA ASP A 83 9.83 15.11 -3.27
C ASP A 83 9.21 15.80 -4.49
N GLY A 84 8.43 16.87 -4.31
CA GLY A 84 7.72 17.56 -5.40
C GLY A 84 6.59 16.74 -6.02
N GLU A 85 6.32 15.55 -5.51
CA GLU A 85 5.32 14.64 -6.06
C GLU A 85 3.94 15.04 -5.55
N THR A 86 2.97 15.12 -6.47
CA THR A 86 1.57 15.31 -6.10
C THR A 86 1.05 14.05 -5.45
N LYS A 87 0.25 14.18 -4.39
CA LYS A 87 -0.32 13.10 -3.58
C LYS A 87 -1.81 13.37 -3.36
N CYS A 88 -2.60 12.30 -3.27
CA CYS A 88 -3.96 12.34 -2.78
C CYS A 88 -3.93 12.46 -1.25
N ALA A 89 -4.37 13.59 -0.69
CA ALA A 89 -4.65 13.69 0.75
C ALA A 89 -6.08 13.23 1.02
N TRP A 90 -6.22 12.23 1.88
CA TRP A 90 -7.49 11.57 2.17
C TRP A 90 -7.58 11.13 3.63
N ASN A 91 -8.75 10.67 4.07
CA ASN A 91 -8.95 10.15 5.42
C ASN A 91 -9.72 8.83 5.41
N SER A 92 -9.58 8.07 6.50
CA SER A 92 -10.47 6.97 6.83
C SER A 92 -10.82 7.07 8.31
N THR A 93 -12.10 7.29 8.60
CA THR A 93 -12.61 7.57 9.95
C THR A 93 -13.61 6.51 10.34
N TRP A 94 -13.39 5.89 11.49
CA TRP A 94 -14.13 4.73 11.98
C TRP A 94 -14.73 5.09 13.34
N ASP A 95 -15.96 4.66 13.54
CA ASP A 95 -16.55 4.55 14.87
C ASP A 95 -17.31 3.24 14.90
N ILE A 96 -16.59 2.15 15.18
CA ILE A 96 -17.10 0.78 15.09
C ILE A 96 -16.98 0.11 16.46
N THR A 97 -18.10 -0.38 16.96
CA THR A 97 -18.17 -1.14 18.21
C THR A 97 -17.47 -2.49 18.06
N GLU A 98 -16.67 -2.88 19.05
CA GLU A 98 -16.12 -4.23 19.12
C GLU A 98 -17.24 -5.21 19.51
N VAL A 99 -17.53 -6.15 18.61
CA VAL A 99 -18.51 -7.22 18.81
C VAL A 99 -17.80 -8.55 18.62
N ASP A 100 -17.82 -9.40 19.65
CA ASP A 100 -17.05 -10.66 19.66
C ASP A 100 -17.29 -11.53 18.42
N SER A 101 -18.56 -11.65 17.99
CA SER A 101 -18.95 -12.49 16.86
C SER A 101 -18.43 -12.00 15.49
N THR A 102 -18.05 -10.73 15.37
CA THR A 102 -17.53 -10.13 14.12
C THR A 102 -16.15 -9.49 14.31
N SER A 103 -15.48 -9.79 15.43
CA SER A 103 -14.15 -9.25 15.81
C SER A 103 -13.01 -9.70 14.88
N ASN A 104 -13.23 -10.77 14.10
CA ASN A 104 -12.32 -11.28 13.07
C ASN A 104 -12.88 -11.12 11.64
N VAL A 105 -13.89 -10.27 11.45
CA VAL A 105 -14.47 -9.97 10.14
C VAL A 105 -14.13 -8.54 9.75
N PRO A 106 -13.34 -8.30 8.67
CA PRO A 106 -13.12 -6.95 8.17
C PRO A 106 -14.45 -6.39 7.68
N LYS A 107 -14.72 -5.12 7.97
CA LYS A 107 -15.95 -4.42 7.60
C LYS A 107 -15.93 -3.92 6.17
N GLY A 108 -14.75 -3.80 5.58
CA GLY A 108 -14.55 -3.30 4.23
C GLY A 108 -13.10 -2.96 3.95
N TYR A 109 -12.91 -2.13 2.93
CA TYR A 109 -11.64 -1.54 2.56
C TYR A 109 -11.82 -0.06 2.17
N SER A 110 -11.22 0.83 2.94
CA SER A 110 -11.13 2.25 2.64
C SER A 110 -9.84 2.51 1.86
N PHE A 111 -9.90 3.01 0.63
CA PHE A 111 -8.70 3.10 -0.19
C PHE A 111 -8.64 4.27 -1.17
N VAL A 112 -7.43 4.54 -1.62
CA VAL A 112 -7.15 5.23 -2.88
C VAL A 112 -6.66 4.21 -3.90
N GLY A 113 -7.33 4.16 -5.05
CA GLY A 113 -7.10 3.18 -6.10
C GLY A 113 -6.60 3.81 -7.38
N LEU A 114 -5.89 3.02 -8.20
CA LEU A 114 -5.45 3.42 -9.53
C LEU A 114 -6.60 3.38 -10.55
N THR A 115 -6.62 4.32 -11.48
CA THR A 115 -7.59 4.38 -12.60
C THR A 115 -6.91 4.43 -13.97
N GLN A 116 -5.58 4.49 -14.01
CA GLN A 116 -4.79 4.64 -15.23
C GLN A 116 -3.71 3.58 -15.31
N ASN A 117 -3.34 3.20 -16.54
CA ASN A 117 -2.26 2.25 -16.86
C ASN A 117 -2.43 0.84 -16.24
N LEU A 118 -3.61 0.53 -15.70
CA LEU A 118 -4.04 -0.82 -15.33
C LEU A 118 -4.25 -1.69 -16.58
N GLU A 119 -4.56 -2.96 -16.35
CA GLU A 119 -4.70 -3.99 -17.38
C GLU A 119 -3.45 -4.11 -18.25
N THR A 120 -2.29 -3.88 -17.63
CA THR A 120 -0.96 -3.89 -18.24
C THR A 120 -0.15 -5.04 -17.68
N LYS A 121 0.62 -5.72 -18.54
CA LYS A 121 1.53 -6.77 -18.12
C LYS A 121 2.66 -6.21 -17.26
N ILE A 122 3.06 -6.95 -16.23
CA ILE A 122 4.18 -6.58 -15.35
C ILE A 122 5.46 -6.26 -16.16
N SER A 123 5.72 -7.00 -17.24
CA SER A 123 6.88 -6.79 -18.14
C SER A 123 6.85 -5.48 -18.94
N ALA A 124 5.69 -4.85 -19.10
CA ALA A 124 5.51 -3.58 -19.79
C ALA A 124 5.42 -2.37 -18.84
N ILE A 125 5.39 -2.61 -17.53
CA ILE A 125 5.46 -1.58 -16.50
C ILE A 125 6.93 -1.29 -16.24
N ASP A 126 7.35 -0.03 -16.27
CA ASP A 126 8.70 0.40 -15.90
C ASP A 126 8.85 0.40 -14.38
N SER A 127 7.94 1.11 -13.70
CA SER A 127 7.92 1.32 -12.25
C SER A 127 6.49 1.56 -11.74
N ILE A 128 6.24 1.25 -10.48
CA ILE A 128 5.02 1.60 -9.74
C ILE A 128 5.44 2.33 -8.45
N PRO A 129 5.96 3.57 -8.56
CA PRO A 129 6.39 4.31 -7.39
C PRO A 129 5.22 4.58 -6.44
N ALA A 130 5.47 4.39 -5.15
CA ALA A 130 4.52 4.68 -4.10
C ALA A 130 5.17 5.45 -2.95
N THR A 131 4.48 6.50 -2.50
CA THR A 131 4.75 7.19 -1.23
C THR A 131 3.46 7.19 -0.41
N TYR A 132 3.49 6.59 0.78
CA TYR A 132 2.30 6.47 1.62
C TYR A 132 2.59 6.96 3.03
N HIS A 133 2.00 8.09 3.39
CA HIS A 133 2.03 8.63 4.74
C HIS A 133 0.68 8.45 5.42
N TRP A 134 0.68 8.09 6.70
CA TRP A 134 -0.51 8.08 7.52
C TRP A 134 -0.21 8.51 8.95
N VAL A 135 -1.14 9.26 9.52
CA VAL A 135 -1.20 9.53 10.97
C VAL A 135 -2.48 8.91 11.49
N ARG A 136 -2.36 8.06 12.51
CA ARG A 136 -3.51 7.48 13.20
C ARG A 136 -3.68 8.14 14.57
N THR A 137 -4.91 8.52 14.89
CA THR A 137 -5.34 8.69 16.27
C THR A 137 -6.49 7.74 16.57
N ASN A 138 -6.54 7.18 17.79
CA ASN A 138 -7.62 6.30 18.21
C ASN A 138 -7.99 6.59 19.67
N GLN A 139 -9.28 6.50 19.98
CA GLN A 139 -9.82 6.74 21.32
C GLN A 139 -10.09 5.44 22.09
N THR A 140 -10.34 4.36 21.36
CA THR A 140 -10.61 3.03 21.90
C THR A 140 -9.57 2.02 21.41
N ALA A 141 -9.70 0.77 21.86
CA ALA A 141 -8.99 -0.34 21.24
C ALA A 141 -9.32 -0.41 19.75
N TYR A 142 -8.35 -0.86 18.96
CA TYR A 142 -8.39 -0.79 17.51
C TYR A 142 -7.88 -2.09 16.92
N LYS A 143 -8.54 -2.51 15.85
CA LYS A 143 -8.06 -3.58 14.98
C LYS A 143 -8.24 -3.21 13.52
N GLY A 144 -7.17 -3.39 12.74
CA GLY A 144 -7.11 -3.11 11.32
C GLY A 144 -5.67 -3.00 10.83
N ASN A 145 -5.53 -2.75 9.53
CA ASN A 145 -4.25 -2.66 8.84
C ASN A 145 -4.09 -1.37 8.01
N VAL A 146 -2.88 -1.18 7.52
CA VAL A 146 -2.53 -0.29 6.41
C VAL A 146 -1.83 -1.16 5.38
N CYS A 147 -2.42 -1.28 4.18
CA CYS A 147 -1.96 -2.23 3.18
C CYS A 147 -2.06 -1.69 1.75
N PHE A 148 -1.36 -2.35 0.84
CA PHE A 148 -1.68 -2.35 -0.58
C PHE A 148 -2.47 -3.61 -0.91
N ASP A 149 -3.36 -3.49 -1.89
CA ASP A 149 -4.21 -4.57 -2.40
C ASP A 149 -4.28 -4.49 -3.93
N PHE A 150 -3.81 -5.53 -4.60
CA PHE A 150 -3.64 -5.60 -6.04
C PHE A 150 -4.28 -6.87 -6.60
N MET A 151 -4.96 -6.74 -7.73
CA MET A 151 -5.50 -7.90 -8.45
C MET A 151 -4.68 -8.15 -9.70
N THR A 152 -4.28 -9.41 -9.90
CA THR A 152 -3.55 -9.85 -11.09
C THR A 152 -4.22 -11.05 -11.75
N SER A 153 -4.07 -11.18 -13.06
CA SER A 153 -4.56 -12.34 -13.81
C SER A 153 -3.80 -12.45 -15.14
N ASP A 154 -3.66 -13.67 -15.67
CA ASP A 154 -3.18 -13.88 -17.04
C ASP A 154 -4.21 -13.43 -18.09
N THR A 155 -5.45 -13.13 -17.65
CA THR A 155 -6.49 -12.50 -18.47
C THR A 155 -6.56 -11.01 -18.18
N LYS A 156 -6.45 -10.21 -19.24
CA LYS A 156 -6.59 -8.75 -19.18
C LYS A 156 -7.98 -8.36 -18.66
N GLY A 157 -8.03 -7.50 -17.63
CA GLY A 157 -9.27 -7.00 -17.03
C GLY A 157 -9.95 -7.96 -16.04
N ASP A 158 -9.41 -9.17 -15.84
CA ASP A 158 -9.97 -10.11 -14.87
C ASP A 158 -9.47 -9.83 -13.45
N SER A 159 -10.40 -9.44 -12.58
CA SER A 159 -10.17 -9.13 -11.17
C SER A 159 -11.18 -9.81 -10.24
N THR A 160 -12.03 -10.70 -10.77
CA THR A 160 -13.15 -11.27 -10.01
C THR A 160 -13.30 -12.78 -10.17
N SER A 161 -12.68 -13.38 -11.18
CA SER A 161 -12.73 -14.83 -11.35
C SER A 161 -11.76 -15.54 -10.40
N SER A 162 -12.01 -16.81 -10.13
CA SER A 162 -11.07 -17.67 -9.38
C SER A 162 -9.74 -17.94 -10.11
N SER A 163 -9.59 -17.48 -11.36
CA SER A 163 -8.31 -17.48 -12.07
C SER A 163 -7.47 -16.23 -11.79
N ALA A 164 -8.06 -15.19 -11.18
CA ALA A 164 -7.32 -14.05 -10.67
C ALA A 164 -6.61 -14.40 -9.35
N GLN A 165 -5.62 -13.58 -9.00
CA GLN A 165 -4.96 -13.59 -7.71
C GLN A 165 -5.09 -12.23 -7.05
N GLU A 166 -5.48 -12.23 -5.78
CA GLU A 166 -5.44 -11.07 -4.89
C GLU A 166 -4.10 -11.06 -4.16
N LEU A 167 -3.43 -9.92 -4.19
CA LEU A 167 -2.13 -9.72 -3.61
C LEU A 167 -2.25 -8.64 -2.55
N MET A 168 -1.84 -8.93 -1.32
CA MET A 168 -1.83 -7.95 -0.24
C MET A 168 -0.42 -7.70 0.29
N LEU A 169 -0.06 -6.45 0.52
CA LEU A 169 1.18 -6.05 1.17
C LEU A 169 0.86 -5.26 2.44
N TRP A 170 0.96 -5.90 3.60
CA TRP A 170 0.55 -5.32 4.88
C TRP A 170 1.72 -4.57 5.52
N LEU A 171 1.70 -3.23 5.41
CA LEU A 171 2.74 -2.36 5.96
C LEU A 171 2.65 -2.25 7.48
N ARG A 172 1.43 -2.33 8.01
CA ARG A 172 1.12 -2.25 9.43
C ARG A 172 -0.17 -2.97 9.71
N TYR A 173 -0.25 -3.72 10.80
CA TYR A 173 -1.45 -4.43 11.24
C TYR A 173 -1.45 -4.51 12.77
N GLU A 174 -2.60 -4.29 13.39
CA GLU A 174 -2.76 -4.21 14.84
C GLU A 174 -4.06 -4.87 15.30
N GLY A 175 -4.15 -5.16 16.60
CA GLY A 175 -5.33 -5.81 17.19
C GLY A 175 -5.43 -7.31 16.88
N GLY A 176 -4.29 -7.96 16.57
CA GLY A 176 -4.24 -9.40 16.29
C GLY A 176 -4.95 -9.80 14.99
N GLN A 177 -4.95 -8.91 13.99
CA GLN A 177 -5.42 -9.25 12.64
C GLN A 177 -4.51 -10.30 12.01
N LEU A 178 -5.10 -11.24 11.27
CA LEU A 178 -4.41 -12.35 10.62
C LEU A 178 -4.75 -12.34 9.11
N PRO A 179 -3.78 -12.59 8.22
CA PRO A 179 -4.04 -12.70 6.79
C PRO A 179 -4.80 -14.00 6.45
N ILE A 180 -5.45 -14.03 5.29
CA ILE A 180 -5.99 -15.28 4.73
C ILE A 180 -4.86 -16.30 4.56
N GLY A 181 -5.10 -17.54 4.97
CA GLY A 181 -4.09 -18.62 4.96
C GLY A 181 -3.17 -18.65 6.19
N TYR A 182 -3.36 -17.79 7.19
CA TYR A 182 -2.54 -17.78 8.41
C TYR A 182 -2.42 -19.14 9.09
N ALA A 183 -3.54 -19.88 9.20
CA ALA A 183 -3.58 -21.20 9.83
C ALA A 183 -2.72 -22.26 9.10
N ASP A 184 -2.44 -22.05 7.81
CA ASP A 184 -1.61 -22.95 7.00
C ASP A 184 -0.11 -22.61 7.08
N GLY A 185 0.24 -21.62 7.90
CA GLY A 185 1.61 -21.18 8.16
C GLY A 185 2.26 -20.40 7.02
N VAL A 186 3.44 -19.87 7.33
CA VAL A 186 4.28 -19.10 6.41
C VAL A 186 4.74 -19.98 5.25
N LYS A 187 4.54 -19.51 4.02
CA LYS A 187 4.95 -20.21 2.79
C LYS A 187 6.37 -19.85 2.35
N ALA A 188 6.76 -18.61 2.55
CA ALA A 188 8.10 -18.10 2.29
C ALA A 188 8.36 -16.85 3.14
N THR A 189 9.63 -16.53 3.38
CA THR A 189 10.06 -15.25 3.95
C THR A 189 10.87 -14.49 2.90
N ILE A 190 10.46 -13.27 2.58
CA ILE A 190 11.01 -12.46 1.49
C ILE A 190 11.67 -11.21 2.07
N GLN A 191 12.86 -10.87 1.58
CA GLN A 191 13.54 -9.61 1.93
C GLN A 191 13.16 -8.54 0.90
N LEU A 192 12.46 -7.50 1.34
CA LEU A 192 11.95 -6.45 0.46
C LEU A 192 11.87 -5.12 1.20
N TYR A 193 12.20 -4.02 0.52
CA TYR A 193 12.19 -2.66 1.10
C TYR A 193 13.02 -2.53 2.39
N GLY A 194 14.09 -3.33 2.52
CA GLY A 194 14.95 -3.35 3.71
C GLY A 194 14.35 -4.04 4.93
N LYS A 195 13.26 -4.80 4.77
CA LYS A 195 12.56 -5.53 5.83
C LYS A 195 12.32 -6.99 5.46
N SER A 196 12.01 -7.79 6.47
CA SER A 196 11.56 -9.17 6.33
C SER A 196 10.04 -9.24 6.23
N TRP A 197 9.53 -10.06 5.32
CA TRP A 197 8.10 -10.24 5.06
C TRP A 197 7.75 -11.72 5.02
N ASP A 198 6.79 -12.13 5.83
CA ASP A 198 6.25 -13.48 5.76
C ASP A 198 5.10 -13.54 4.78
N MET A 199 5.18 -14.49 3.85
CA MET A 199 4.18 -14.74 2.83
C MET A 199 3.19 -15.80 3.30
N TYR A 200 1.91 -15.43 3.34
CA TYR A 200 0.78 -16.32 3.59
C TYR A 200 -0.04 -16.48 2.32
N GLN A 201 -0.67 -17.64 2.17
CA GLN A 201 -1.54 -17.91 1.04
C GLN A 201 -2.73 -18.76 1.46
N GLY A 202 -3.91 -18.37 1.00
CA GLY A 202 -5.15 -19.13 1.16
C GLY A 202 -6.18 -18.71 0.10
N VAL A 203 -7.38 -19.28 0.18
CA VAL A 203 -8.48 -18.94 -0.74
C VAL A 203 -9.52 -18.14 0.03
N ASN A 204 -9.95 -17.02 -0.53
CA ASN A 204 -11.13 -16.31 -0.05
C ASN A 204 -12.36 -17.16 -0.39
N GLU A 205 -13.06 -17.68 0.62
CA GLU A 205 -14.15 -18.64 0.43
C GLU A 205 -15.36 -18.04 -0.30
N ASP A 206 -15.57 -16.73 -0.22
CA ASP A 206 -16.70 -16.05 -0.87
C ASP A 206 -16.49 -15.90 -2.38
N THR A 207 -15.25 -15.68 -2.82
CA THR A 207 -14.91 -15.39 -4.21
C THR A 207 -14.24 -16.56 -4.93
N GLY A 208 -13.65 -17.49 -4.19
CA GLY A 208 -12.79 -18.54 -4.72
C GLY A 208 -11.44 -18.04 -5.24
N ILE A 209 -11.08 -16.77 -4.97
CA ILE A 209 -9.82 -16.16 -5.39
C ILE A 209 -8.70 -16.59 -4.43
N THR A 210 -7.54 -16.92 -4.98
CA THR A 210 -6.34 -17.12 -4.17
C THR A 210 -5.79 -15.78 -3.70
N VAL A 211 -5.63 -15.64 -2.39
CA VAL A 211 -5.07 -14.44 -1.74
C VAL A 211 -3.66 -14.74 -1.29
N THR A 212 -2.70 -13.95 -1.74
CA THR A 212 -1.30 -14.00 -1.28
C THR A 212 -0.98 -12.72 -0.51
N SER A 213 -0.70 -12.85 0.78
CA SER A 213 -0.38 -11.72 1.65
C SER A 213 1.09 -11.74 2.05
N LEU A 214 1.82 -10.66 1.79
CA LEU A 214 3.10 -10.38 2.45
C LEU A 214 2.83 -9.51 3.67
N VAL A 215 3.15 -10.06 4.84
CA VAL A 215 3.00 -9.39 6.13
C VAL A 215 4.39 -9.07 6.65
N VAL A 216 4.66 -7.78 6.88
CA VAL A 216 5.95 -7.35 7.43
C VAL A 216 6.13 -7.93 8.83
N ASP A 217 7.37 -8.24 9.21
CA ASP A 217 7.71 -8.69 10.55
C ASP A 217 7.03 -7.82 11.64
N GLU A 218 6.39 -8.47 12.61
CA GLU A 218 5.61 -7.81 13.67
C GLU A 218 6.46 -6.84 14.49
N ASP A 219 7.74 -7.16 14.68
CA ASP A 219 8.69 -6.34 15.44
C ASP A 219 9.27 -5.18 14.61
N ASP A 220 9.08 -5.17 13.29
CA ASP A 220 9.65 -4.19 12.37
C ASP A 220 8.63 -3.56 11.39
N GLN A 221 7.35 -3.53 11.76
CA GLN A 221 6.30 -2.90 10.94
C GLN A 221 6.54 -1.39 10.70
N TYR A 222 5.96 -0.84 9.63
CA TYR A 222 6.07 0.59 9.33
C TYR A 222 5.28 1.46 10.33
N ARG A 223 5.82 2.67 10.60
CA ARG A 223 5.26 3.62 11.57
C ARG A 223 4.95 4.96 10.92
N GLY A 224 3.92 4.98 10.07
CA GLY A 224 3.34 6.22 9.52
C GLY A 224 3.87 6.66 8.16
N TRP A 225 4.86 5.94 7.60
CA TRP A 225 5.43 6.27 6.29
C TRP A 225 5.97 5.02 5.58
N PHE A 226 5.74 4.95 4.27
CA PHE A 226 6.34 4.01 3.33
C PHE A 226 6.76 4.75 2.05
N ALA A 227 7.89 4.34 1.47
CA ALA A 227 8.30 4.74 0.13
C ALA A 227 9.02 3.58 -0.56
N GLY A 228 8.64 3.26 -1.78
CA GLY A 228 9.20 2.15 -2.55
C GLY A 228 8.57 2.02 -3.92
N ASP A 229 9.06 1.09 -4.73
CA ASP A 229 8.47 0.73 -6.01
C ASP A 229 7.67 -0.57 -5.86
N ILE A 230 6.34 -0.49 -5.98
CA ILE A 230 5.43 -1.62 -5.83
C ILE A 230 5.69 -2.72 -6.88
N LYS A 231 6.34 -2.40 -8.01
CA LYS A 231 6.78 -3.40 -8.97
C LYS A 231 7.80 -4.37 -8.38
N ASP A 232 8.66 -3.93 -7.45
CA ASP A 232 9.63 -4.80 -6.80
C ASP A 232 8.93 -5.92 -6.02
N TRP A 233 7.82 -5.60 -5.35
CA TRP A 233 6.98 -6.59 -4.71
C TRP A 233 6.37 -7.58 -5.70
N LEU A 234 5.79 -7.09 -6.81
CA LEU A 234 5.21 -7.96 -7.83
C LEU A 234 6.26 -8.90 -8.43
N LEU A 235 7.48 -8.41 -8.67
CA LEU A 235 8.59 -9.23 -9.16
C LEU A 235 9.07 -10.25 -8.12
N ALA A 236 9.10 -9.89 -6.83
CA ALA A 236 9.42 -10.85 -5.77
C ALA A 236 8.43 -12.02 -5.74
N LEU A 237 7.15 -11.77 -6.03
CA LEU A 237 6.14 -12.82 -6.15
C LEU A 237 6.27 -13.65 -7.45
N VAL A 238 6.70 -13.03 -8.56
CA VAL A 238 7.11 -13.76 -9.77
C VAL A 238 8.28 -14.70 -9.47
N ASP A 239 9.26 -14.25 -8.68
CA ASP A 239 10.42 -15.08 -8.29
C ASP A 239 10.03 -16.24 -7.37
N GLN A 240 8.92 -16.12 -6.62
CA GLN A 240 8.30 -17.24 -5.90
C GLN A 240 7.52 -18.21 -6.81
N GLY A 241 7.37 -17.91 -8.10
CA GLY A 241 6.69 -18.75 -9.06
C GLY A 241 5.16 -18.74 -8.97
N LEU A 242 4.58 -17.71 -8.33
CA LEU A 242 3.12 -17.60 -8.19
C LEU A 242 2.42 -17.21 -9.49
N PHE A 243 3.10 -16.41 -10.31
CA PHE A 243 2.67 -15.96 -11.63
C PHE A 243 3.89 -15.50 -12.42
N SER A 244 3.71 -14.98 -13.63
CA SER A 244 4.82 -14.58 -14.50
C SER A 244 4.84 -13.07 -14.74
N SER A 245 5.96 -12.56 -15.27
CA SER A 245 6.01 -11.16 -15.73
C SER A 245 5.06 -10.87 -16.90
N ASN A 246 4.43 -11.87 -17.52
CA ASN A 246 3.40 -11.70 -18.53
C ASN A 246 1.98 -11.53 -17.97
N THR A 247 1.81 -11.71 -16.67
CA THR A 247 0.55 -11.52 -15.94
C THR A 247 0.19 -10.04 -15.90
N TYR A 248 -1.11 -9.73 -16.01
CA TYR A 248 -1.63 -8.37 -16.00
C TYR A 248 -1.85 -7.89 -14.57
N VAL A 249 -1.54 -6.62 -14.31
CA VAL A 249 -2.02 -5.88 -13.13
C VAL A 249 -3.36 -5.25 -13.48
N ASN A 250 -4.46 -5.77 -12.94
CA ASN A 250 -5.82 -5.36 -13.28
C ASN A 250 -6.41 -4.37 -12.26
N VAL A 251 -5.96 -4.41 -11.00
CA VAL A 251 -6.35 -3.48 -9.93
C VAL A 251 -5.11 -3.15 -9.11
N GLY A 252 -5.03 -1.92 -8.58
CA GLY A 252 -3.99 -1.54 -7.64
C GLY A 252 -4.47 -0.45 -6.68
N ASN A 253 -4.57 -0.78 -5.40
CA ASN A 253 -5.14 0.05 -4.35
C ASN A 253 -4.19 0.15 -3.15
N ALA A 254 -4.30 1.22 -2.37
CA ALA A 254 -3.68 1.34 -1.06
C ALA A 254 -4.66 1.93 -0.04
N GLY A 255 -4.74 1.34 1.15
CA GLY A 255 -5.84 1.63 2.05
C GLY A 255 -5.73 0.98 3.43
N MET A 256 -6.89 0.79 4.06
CA MET A 256 -7.05 0.16 5.37
C MET A 256 -8.29 -0.73 5.42
N GLU A 257 -8.18 -1.89 6.06
CA GLU A 257 -9.31 -2.75 6.39
C GLU A 257 -9.77 -2.52 7.85
N PRO A 258 -10.93 -1.88 8.07
CA PRO A 258 -11.49 -1.71 9.41
C PRO A 258 -12.06 -2.99 10.01
N PHE A 259 -11.77 -3.27 11.29
CA PHE A 259 -12.48 -4.31 12.06
C PHE A 259 -13.32 -3.69 13.17
N TYR A 260 -12.69 -2.90 14.03
CA TYR A 260 -13.34 -2.13 15.09
C TYR A 260 -12.48 -0.96 15.59
N GLY A 261 -13.09 -0.06 16.35
CA GLY A 261 -12.45 1.05 17.03
C GLY A 261 -12.99 2.42 16.61
N THR A 262 -12.71 3.42 17.45
CA THR A 262 -12.97 4.84 17.17
C THR A 262 -11.66 5.49 16.75
N VAL A 263 -11.47 5.62 15.43
CA VAL A 263 -10.17 5.88 14.81
C VAL A 263 -10.27 6.94 13.71
N ASP A 264 -9.25 7.79 13.64
CA ASP A 264 -9.07 8.74 12.55
C ASP A 264 -7.69 8.54 11.91
N PHE A 265 -7.68 8.12 10.64
CA PHE A 265 -6.51 8.11 9.79
C PHE A 265 -6.49 9.34 8.88
N GLN A 266 -5.39 10.08 8.93
CA GLN A 266 -5.09 11.17 8.01
C GLN A 266 -3.95 10.77 7.09
N ASN A 267 -4.23 10.67 5.79
CA ASN A 267 -3.39 9.98 4.83
C ASN A 267 -2.93 10.90 3.70
N LYS A 268 -1.76 10.59 3.13
CA LYS A 268 -1.28 11.14 1.86
C LYS A 268 -0.69 10.00 1.03
N LEU A 269 -1.22 9.76 -0.16
CA LEU A 269 -0.75 8.71 -1.07
C LEU A 269 -0.32 9.28 -2.41
N GLY A 270 0.93 9.03 -2.80
CA GLY A 270 1.38 9.00 -4.18
C GLY A 270 1.44 7.55 -4.64
N LEU A 271 0.80 7.24 -5.77
CA LEU A 271 0.80 5.90 -6.38
C LEU A 271 0.47 6.06 -7.85
N GLN A 272 1.31 5.51 -8.74
CA GLN A 272 1.05 5.51 -10.18
C GLN A 272 1.77 4.36 -10.85
N ILE A 273 1.26 3.90 -11.99
CA ILE A 273 1.96 2.95 -12.87
C ILE A 273 2.63 3.75 -13.98
N ASN A 274 3.96 3.66 -14.08
CA ASN A 274 4.74 4.17 -15.19
C ASN A 274 4.97 3.05 -16.20
N LEU A 275 4.64 3.30 -17.46
CA LEU A 275 4.88 2.35 -18.54
C LEU A 275 6.30 2.53 -19.12
N ALA A 276 6.89 1.43 -19.61
CA ALA A 276 8.21 1.39 -20.25
C ALA A 276 8.24 2.02 -21.65
#